data_AF-A0A9D6E2N3-F1
#
_entry.id   AF-A0A9D6E2N3-F1
#
_cell.length_a   1.000
_cell.length_b   1.000
_cell.length_c   1.000
_cell.angle_alpha   90.00
_cell.angle_beta   90.00
_cell.angle_gamma   90.00
#
_symmetry.space_group_name_H-M   'P 1'
#
loop_
_entity.id
_entity.type
_entity.pdbx_description
1 polymer ?
#
loop_
_entity_poly.entity_id
_entity_poly.type
_entity_poly.pdbx_seq_one_letter_code
_entity_poly.pdbx_strand_id
1 'polypeptide(L)' 'MRAETEDAARKVHELIGSGITPRAEYSEKCNHCSLVDLCLPKTCGKSSSAGRYLVGVLKDLSEEF' A
#
# COMPACT_ATOMS: atom_id res chain seq x y z
N MET A 1 10.50 -2.05 -27.38
CA MET A 1 11.15 -1.13 -26.41
C MET A 1 10.63 0.30 -26.39
N ARG A 2 10.65 1.13 -27.46
CA ARG A 2 10.16 2.53 -27.35
C ARG A 2 8.66 2.62 -27.00
N ALA A 3 7.83 1.87 -27.71
CA ALA A 3 6.39 1.83 -27.46
C ALA A 3 6.01 1.34 -26.06
N GLU A 4 6.77 0.39 -25.48
CA GLU A 4 6.51 -0.12 -24.13
C GLU A 4 6.79 0.94 -23.06
N THR A 5 7.87 1.72 -23.22
CA THR A 5 8.17 2.83 -22.33
C THR A 5 7.10 3.91 -22.41
N GLU A 6 6.66 4.27 -23.62
CA GLU A 6 5.59 5.24 -23.85
C GLU A 6 4.27 4.78 -23.21
N ASP A 7 3.92 3.50 -23.37
CA ASP A 7 2.72 2.91 -22.78
C ASP A 7 2.78 2.89 -21.24
N ALA A 8 3.92 2.51 -20.66
CA ALA A 8 4.11 2.52 -19.21
C ALA A 8 3.99 3.94 -18.63
N ALA A 9 4.60 4.94 -19.28
CA ALA A 9 4.50 6.33 -18.85
C ALA A 9 3.04 6.82 -18.89
N ARG A 10 2.31 6.56 -19.98
CA ARG A 10 0.89 6.90 -20.11
C ARG A 10 0.05 6.30 -18.97
N LYS A 11 0.22 5.01 -18.69
CA LYS A 11 -0.52 4.31 -17.62
C LYS A 11 -0.25 4.90 -16.22
N VAL A 12 0.98 5.31 -15.92
CA VAL A 12 1.31 5.96 -14.66
C VAL A 12 0.63 7.32 -14.53
N HIS A 13 0.61 8.11 -15.60
CA HIS A 13 -0.10 9.39 -15.60
C HIS A 13 -1.62 9.21 -15.40
N GLU A 14 -2.23 8.22 -16.06
CA GLU A 14 -3.64 7.85 -15.87
C GLU A 14 -3.93 7.43 -14.42
N LEU A 15 -3.05 6.60 -13.82
CA LEU A 15 -3.18 6.18 -12.43
C LEU A 15 -3.15 7.36 -11.47
N ILE A 16 -2.18 8.27 -11.63
CA ILE A 16 -2.08 9.48 -10.80
C ILE A 16 -3.30 10.37 -11.00
N GLY A 17 -3.73 10.59 -12.24
CA GLY A 17 -4.90 11.41 -12.58
C GLY A 17 -6.20 10.86 -11.99
N SER A 18 -6.32 9.55 -11.79
CA SER A 18 -7.49 8.94 -11.14
C SER A 18 -7.61 9.29 -9.66
N GLY A 19 -6.50 9.62 -8.98
CA GLY A 19 -6.46 9.83 -7.54
C GLY A 19 -6.77 8.58 -6.69
N ILE A 20 -6.93 7.41 -7.33
CA ILE A 20 -7.24 6.15 -6.65
C ILE A 20 -5.93 5.41 -6.39
N THR A 21 -5.58 5.27 -5.12
CA THR A 21 -4.44 4.44 -4.72
C THR A 21 -4.82 2.96 -4.88
N PRO A 22 -4.12 2.21 -5.75
CA PRO A 22 -4.40 0.79 -5.92
C PRO A 22 -4.03 0.00 -4.65
N ARG A 23 -4.61 -1.19 -4.51
CA ARG A 23 -4.33 -2.09 -3.39
C ARG A 23 -2.84 -2.46 -3.36
N ALA A 24 -2.23 -2.39 -2.19
CA ALA A 24 -0.83 -2.77 -2.02
C ALA A 24 -0.64 -4.28 -2.23
N GLU A 25 0.35 -4.65 -3.04
CA GLU A 25 0.79 -6.03 -3.23
C GLU A 25 2.14 -6.23 -2.54
N TYR A 26 2.13 -6.98 -1.43
CA TYR A 26 3.36 -7.29 -0.70
C TYR A 26 4.27 -8.24 -1.50
N SER A 27 5.57 -7.95 -1.51
CA SER A 27 6.61 -8.79 -2.12
C SER A 27 7.95 -8.55 -1.43
N GLU A 28 8.99 -9.33 -1.75
CA GLU A 28 10.31 -9.21 -1.09
C GLU A 28 10.93 -7.81 -1.19
N LYS A 29 10.63 -7.06 -2.27
CA LYS A 29 11.10 -5.67 -2.44
C LYS A 29 10.54 -4.72 -1.39
N CYS A 30 9.39 -5.04 -0.79
CA CYS A 30 8.79 -4.23 0.26
C CYS A 30 9.64 -4.19 1.52
N ASN A 31 10.45 -5.22 1.80
CA ASN A 31 11.36 -5.26 2.95
C ASN A 31 12.44 -4.15 2.89
N HIS A 32 12.72 -3.61 1.70
CA HIS A 32 13.70 -2.56 1.47
C HIS A 32 13.07 -1.25 1.00
N CYS A 33 11.72 -1.13 1.04
CA CYS A 33 11.02 0.05 0.59
C CYS A 33 11.00 1.12 1.68
N SER A 34 11.47 2.33 1.38
CA SER A 34 11.44 3.47 2.30
C SER A 34 10.04 3.92 2.73
N LEU A 35 8.99 3.43 2.05
CA LEU A 35 7.59 3.74 2.34
C LEU A 35 6.86 2.58 3.04
N VAL A 36 7.54 1.52 3.45
CA VAL A 36 6.89 0.30 3.97
C VAL A 36 6.02 0.58 5.20
N ASP A 37 6.49 1.45 6.10
CA ASP A 37 5.78 1.81 7.34
C ASP A 37 4.57 2.72 7.08
N LEU A 38 4.56 3.45 5.96
CA LEU A 38 3.42 4.25 5.54
C LEU A 38 2.40 3.43 4.73
N CYS A 39 2.90 2.60 3.82
CA CYS A 39 2.08 1.77 2.94
C CYS A 39 1.37 0.65 3.70
N LEU A 40 2.01 0.11 4.75
CA LEU A 40 1.55 -1.03 5.54
C LEU A 40 1.02 -2.18 4.67
N PRO A 41 1.82 -2.67 3.69
CA PRO A 41 1.32 -3.57 2.64
C PRO A 41 0.77 -4.91 3.17
N LYS A 42 1.27 -5.39 4.32
CA LYS A 42 0.76 -6.60 4.99
C LYS A 42 -0.64 -6.42 5.60
N THR A 43 -1.05 -5.17 5.83
CA THR A 43 -2.33 -4.76 6.43
C THR A 43 -3.27 -4.25 5.34
N CYS A 44 -2.89 -3.19 4.63
CA CYS A 44 -3.70 -2.55 3.59
C CYS A 44 -3.90 -3.42 2.34
N GLY A 45 -2.98 -4.35 2.09
CA GLY A 45 -3.07 -5.30 0.98
C GLY A 45 -4.16 -6.36 1.19
N LYS A 46 -4.47 -6.73 2.44
CA LYS A 46 -5.52 -7.70 2.75
C LYS A 46 -6.90 -7.02 2.80
N SER A 47 -7.96 -7.78 2.59
CA SER A 47 -9.35 -7.30 2.69
C SER A 47 -9.84 -7.06 4.12
N SER A 48 -8.93 -6.69 5.04
CA SER A 48 -9.31 -6.34 6.42
C SER A 48 -9.97 -4.97 6.44
N SER A 49 -11.08 -4.84 7.18
CA SER A 49 -11.72 -3.55 7.40
C SER A 49 -10.81 -2.64 8.24
N ALA A 50 -10.89 -1.33 7.99
CA ALA A 50 -10.19 -0.33 8.80
C ALA A 50 -10.54 -0.47 10.29
N GLY A 51 -11.80 -0.79 10.62
CA GLY A 51 -12.23 -1.01 12.00
C GLY A 51 -11.49 -2.17 12.68
N ARG A 52 -11.25 -3.28 11.97
CA ARG A 52 -10.49 -4.41 12.53
C ARG A 52 -9.04 -4.03 12.80
N TYR A 53 -8.43 -3.23 11.91
CA TYR A 53 -7.09 -2.70 12.13
C TYR A 53 -7.05 -1.80 13.38
N LEU A 54 -7.96 -0.84 13.50
CA LEU A 54 -8.04 0.08 14.63
C LEU A 54 -8.22 -0.66 15.97
N VAL A 55 -9.07 -1.69 16.02
CA VAL A 55 -9.26 -2.51 17.23
C VAL A 55 -7.96 -3.23 17.63
N GLY A 56 -7.18 -3.71 16.66
CA GLY A 56 -5.86 -4.30 16.94
C GLY A 56 -4.92 -3.27 17.56
N VAL A 57 -4.77 -2.12 16.91
CA VAL A 57 -3.91 -1.02 17.38
C VAL A 57 -4.28 -0.55 18.78
N LEU A 58 -5.58 -0.41 19.08
CA LEU A 58 -6.05 0.01 20.40
C LEU A 58 -5.74 -1.03 21.50
N LYS A 59 -5.78 -2.33 21.17
CA LYS A 59 -5.39 -3.38 22.12
C LYS A 59 -3.91 -3.33 22.41
N ASP A 60 -3.09 -3.22 21.38
CA ASP A 60 -1.63 -3.16 21.51
C ASP A 60 -1.22 -1.96 22.41
N LEU A 61 -1.86 -0.80 22.23
CA LEU A 61 -1.65 0.39 23.07
C LEU A 61 -2.15 0.23 24.51
N SER A 62 -3.13 -0.64 24.77
CA SER A 62 -3.70 -0.83 26.11
C SER A 62 -2.90 -1.79 26.99
N GLU A 63 -2.05 -2.64 26.40
CA GLU A 63 -1.19 -3.58 27.14
C GLU A 63 0.19 -3.01 27.47
N GLU A 64 0.51 -1.80 26.98
CA GLU A 64 1.73 -1.05 27.33
C GLU A 64 1.60 -0.18 28.59
N PHE A 65 0.44 -0.21 29.27
CA PHE A 65 0.15 0.47 30.54
C PHE A 65 -0.23 -0.54 31.63
#